data_AF-A0A1U9N765-F1
#
_entry.id   AF-A0A1U9N765-F1
#
_cell.length_a   1.000
_cell.length_b   1.000
_cell.length_c   1.000
_cell.angle_alpha   90.00
_cell.angle_beta   90.00
_cell.angle_gamma   90.00
#
_symmetry.space_group_name_H-M   'P 1'
#
loop_
_entity.id
_entity.type
_entity.pdbx_description
1 polymer ?
#
loop_
_entity_poly.entity_id
_entity_poly.type
_entity_poly.pdbx_seq_one_letter_code
_entity_poly.pdbx_strand_id
1 'polypeptide(L)'
;MSSFYEIVELTNGDVALQRADSETNEPLVTIRFSQESLAFLGEEKFMVAKAMIEAGMDAAGEIADQQAEAQLDEAFGELSELEKLMLH
;
A
#
# COMPACT_ATOMS: atom_id res chain seq x y z
N MET A 1 0.89 16.90 -8.52
CA MET A 1 1.96 16.00 -8.97
C MET A 1 1.62 14.64 -8.39
N SER A 2 1.40 13.62 -9.20
CA SER A 2 1.31 12.24 -8.70
C SER A 2 2.69 11.84 -8.21
N SER A 3 2.83 11.48 -6.93
CA SER A 3 4.10 10.93 -6.43
C SER A 3 4.33 9.57 -7.06
N PHE A 4 5.52 9.36 -7.62
CA PHE A 4 5.94 8.05 -8.09
C PHE A 4 6.56 7.28 -6.94
N TYR A 5 6.34 5.98 -6.91
CA TYR A 5 7.01 5.08 -5.97
C TYR A 5 8.06 4.27 -6.71
N GLU A 6 9.16 3.99 -6.01
CA GLU A 6 10.23 3.14 -6.49
C GLU A 6 10.55 2.05 -5.47
N ILE A 7 11.03 0.92 -5.97
CA ILE A 7 11.52 -0.20 -5.16
C ILE A 7 13.04 -0.21 -5.29
N VAL A 8 13.72 -0.07 -4.16
CA VAL A 8 15.18 0.06 -4.10
C VAL A 8 15.79 -0.99 -3.16
N GLU A 9 17.03 -1.36 -3.41
CA GLU A 9 17.83 -2.12 -2.45
C GLU A 9 18.64 -1.14 -1.58
N LEU A 10 18.45 -1.23 -0.26
CA LEU A 10 19.15 -0.42 0.71
C LEU A 10 20.59 -0.91 0.89
N THR A 11 21.47 -0.06 1.43
CA THR A 11 22.88 -0.41 1.66
C THR A 11 23.09 -1.59 2.62
N ASN A 12 22.10 -1.91 3.45
CA ASN A 12 22.11 -3.07 4.34
C ASN A 12 21.60 -4.36 3.66
N GLY A 13 21.18 -4.30 2.39
CA GLY A 13 20.68 -5.42 1.60
C GLY A 13 19.17 -5.70 1.73
N ASP A 14 18.44 -4.89 2.51
CA ASP A 14 16.98 -4.93 2.59
C ASP A 14 16.36 -4.29 1.33
N VAL A 15 15.12 -4.67 1.01
CA VAL A 15 14.37 -4.09 -0.11
C VAL A 15 13.32 -3.13 0.43
N ALA A 16 13.24 -1.94 -0.13
CA ALA A 16 12.37 -0.87 0.35
C ALA A 16 11.48 -0.32 -0.77
N LEU A 17 10.24 0.02 -0.42
CA LEU A 17 9.37 0.89 -1.22
C LEU A 17 9.48 2.31 -0.69
N GLN A 18 9.79 3.27 -1.56
CA GLN A 18 9.91 4.68 -1.17
C GLN A 18 9.33 5.62 -2.23
N ARG A 19 9.11 6.88 -1.83
CA ARG A 19 8.72 7.95 -2.75
C ARG A 19 9.92 8.40 -3.57
N ALA A 20 9.80 8.35 -4.90
CA ALA A 20 10.88 8.73 -5.82
C ALA A 20 11.21 10.24 -5.77
N ASP A 21 10.29 11.07 -5.26
CA ASP A 21 10.44 12.52 -5.10
C ASP A 21 10.84 12.93 -3.68
N SER A 22 11.11 11.99 -2.78
CA SER A 22 11.44 12.31 -1.39
C SER A 22 12.92 12.62 -1.18
N GLU A 23 13.23 13.81 -0.67
CA GLU A 23 14.58 14.17 -0.23
C GLU A 23 15.02 13.40 1.04
N THR A 24 14.06 12.87 1.82
CA THR A 24 14.36 12.20 3.10
C THR A 24 14.71 10.73 2.92
N ASN A 25 14.47 10.13 1.74
CA ASN A 25 14.59 8.69 1.46
C ASN A 25 13.95 7.80 2.54
N GLU A 26 12.90 8.27 3.22
CA GLU A 26 12.21 7.48 4.25
C GLU A 26 11.38 6.36 3.59
N PRO A 27 11.68 5.07 3.86
CA PRO A 27 10.93 3.96 3.30
C PRO A 27 9.49 3.92 3.83
N LEU A 28 8.54 3.67 2.94
CA LEU A 28 7.15 3.37 3.30
C LEU A 28 7.02 1.95 3.83
N VAL A 29 7.78 1.02 3.24
CA VAL A 29 7.81 -0.40 3.59
C VAL A 29 9.24 -0.89 3.42
N THR A 30 9.70 -1.73 4.35
CA THR A 30 10.99 -2.42 4.27
C THR A 30 10.78 -3.92 4.45
N ILE A 31 11.32 -4.71 3.52
CA ILE A 31 11.34 -6.17 3.56
C ILE A 31 12.76 -6.63 3.89
N ARG A 32 12.87 -7.35 5.02
CA ARG A 32 14.09 -8.01 5.45
C ARG A 32 13.90 -9.52 5.43
N PHE A 33 14.68 -10.20 4.59
CA PHE A 33 14.74 -11.66 4.60
C PHE A 33 15.63 -12.17 5.74
N SER A 34 15.28 -13.32 6.31
CA SER A 34 16.16 -14.01 7.23
C SER A 34 17.39 -14.56 6.48
N GLN A 35 18.46 -14.90 7.21
CA GLN A 35 19.64 -15.51 6.62
C GLN A 35 19.32 -16.84 5.92
N GLU A 36 18.40 -17.63 6.47
CA GLU A 36 17.92 -18.88 5.87
C GLU A 36 17.21 -18.63 4.53
N SER A 37 16.31 -17.64 4.48
CA SER A 37 15.64 -17.26 3.24
C SER A 37 16.62 -16.72 2.21
N LEU A 38 17.62 -15.93 2.62
CA LEU A 38 18.65 -15.43 1.70
C LEU A 38 19.50 -16.56 1.11
N ALA A 39 19.85 -17.57 1.90
CA ALA A 39 20.58 -18.75 1.42
C ALA A 39 19.78 -19.55 0.37
N PHE A 40 18.45 -19.54 0.47
CA PHE A 40 17.56 -20.18 -0.48
C PHE A 40 17.30 -19.32 -1.73
N LEU A 41 17.01 -18.04 -1.54
CA LEU A 41 16.61 -17.13 -2.62
C LEU A 41 17.80 -16.62 -3.46
N GLY A 42 18.98 -16.46 -2.85
CA GLY A 42 20.17 -15.97 -3.53
C GLY A 42 19.91 -14.63 -4.24
N GLU A 43 20.22 -14.59 -5.54
CA GLU A 43 20.07 -13.41 -6.39
C GLU A 43 18.59 -13.06 -6.67
N GLU A 44 17.66 -14.01 -6.49
CA GLU A 44 16.23 -13.81 -6.74
C GLU A 44 15.51 -13.05 -5.61
N LYS A 45 16.19 -12.72 -4.51
CA LYS A 45 15.59 -12.03 -3.35
C LYS A 45 14.86 -10.75 -3.75
N PHE A 46 15.41 -10.01 -4.72
CA PHE A 46 14.86 -8.72 -5.16
C PHE A 46 13.56 -8.92 -5.94
N MET A 47 13.52 -9.92 -6.82
CA MET A 47 12.33 -10.28 -7.60
C MET A 47 11.19 -10.73 -6.68
N VAL A 48 11.51 -11.52 -5.65
CA VAL A 48 10.51 -11.94 -4.65
C VAL A 48 10.00 -10.75 -3.85
N ALA A 49 10.87 -9.87 -3.35
CA ALA A 49 10.43 -8.68 -2.63
C ALA A 49 9.56 -7.75 -3.51
N LYS A 50 9.92 -7.57 -4.77
CA LYS A 50 9.12 -6.81 -5.74
C LYS A 50 7.71 -7.38 -5.86
N ALA A 51 7.57 -8.69 -6.06
CA ALA A 51 6.27 -9.34 -6.15
C ALA A 51 5.44 -9.18 -4.85
N MET A 52 6.09 -9.27 -3.68
CA MET A 52 5.42 -9.05 -2.39
C MET A 52 4.91 -7.61 -2.24
N ILE A 53 5.69 -6.62 -2.67
CA ILE A 53 5.31 -5.21 -2.64
C ILE A 53 4.15 -4.94 -3.61
N GLU A 54 4.22 -5.45 -4.83
CA GLU A 54 3.14 -5.31 -5.83
C GLU A 54 1.82 -5.88 -5.31
N ALA A 55 1.85 -7.10 -4.77
CA ALA A 55 0.66 -7.71 -4.15
C ALA A 55 0.13 -6.88 -2.96
N GLY A 56 1.03 -6.29 -2.16
CA GLY A 56 0.64 -5.42 -1.05
C GLY A 56 -0.01 -4.11 -1.53
N MET A 57 0.46 -3.54 -2.63
CA MET A 57 -0.12 -2.33 -3.23
C MET A 57 -1.51 -2.61 -3.80
N ASP A 58 -1.69 -3.74 -4.49
CA ASP A 58 -2.99 -4.16 -5.01
C ASP A 58 -4.01 -4.32 -3.87
N ALA A 59 -3.62 -5.05 -2.81
CA ALA A 59 -4.46 -5.23 -1.63
C ALA A 59 -4.80 -3.90 -0.94
N ALA A 60 -3.85 -2.97 -0.84
CA ALA A 60 -4.09 -1.65 -0.27
C ALA A 60 -5.08 -0.82 -1.11
N GLY A 61 -5.02 -0.95 -2.44
CA GLY A 61 -5.99 -0.34 -3.37
C GLY A 61 -7.39 -0.88 -3.15
N GLU A 62 -7.55 -2.21 -3.13
CA GLU A 62 -8.86 -2.85 -2.90
C GLU A 62 -9.48 -2.45 -1.55
N ILE A 63 -8.68 -2.37 -0.48
CA ILE A 63 -9.15 -1.91 0.83
C ILE A 63 -9.61 -0.46 0.78
N ALA A 64 -8.86 0.41 0.10
CA ALA A 64 -9.20 1.82 -0.03
C ALA A 64 -10.51 2.01 -0.82
N ASP A 65 -10.70 1.26 -1.90
CA ASP A 65 -11.93 1.29 -2.70
C ASP A 65 -13.13 0.83 -1.88
N GLN A 66 -13.01 -0.29 -1.17
CA GLN A 66 -14.07 -0.79 -0.28
C GLN A 66 -14.44 0.21 0.82
N GLN A 67 -13.44 0.89 1.41
CA GLN A 67 -13.68 1.93 2.41
C GLN A 67 -14.38 3.16 1.82
N ALA A 68 -14.05 3.55 0.59
CA ALA A 68 -14.70 4.66 -0.09
C ALA A 68 -16.16 4.32 -0.43
N GLU A 69 -16.43 3.11 -0.92
CA GLU A 69 -17.79 2.62 -1.18
C GLU A 69 -18.64 2.60 0.10
N ALA A 70 -18.10 2.06 1.20
CA ALA A 70 -18.80 2.02 2.48
C ALA A 70 -19.16 3.43 2.99
N GLN A 71 -18.24 4.40 2.88
CA GLN A 71 -18.49 5.78 3.29
C GLN A 71 -19.59 6.46 2.44
N LEU A 72 -19.62 6.16 1.14
CA LEU A 72 -20.67 6.67 0.26
C LEU A 72 -22.03 6.09 0.65
N ASP A 73 -22.13 4.79 0.85
CA ASP A 73 -23.36 4.11 1.24
C ASP A 73 -23.91 4.63 2.58
N GLU A 74 -23.03 4.85 3.57
CA GLU A 74 -23.39 5.47 4.85
C GLU A 74 -23.93 6.89 4.66
N ALA A 75 -23.24 7.73 3.88
CA ALA A 75 -23.68 9.11 3.61
C ALA A 75 -25.04 9.17 2.89
N PHE A 76 -25.29 8.28 1.92
CA PHE A 76 -26.59 8.18 1.26
C PHE A 76 -27.69 7.71 2.22
N GLY A 77 -27.37 6.79 3.13
CA GLY A 77 -28.28 6.34 4.19
C GLY A 77 -28.71 7.49 5.10
N GLU A 78 -27.75 8.30 5.57
CA GLU A 78 -28.02 9.44 6.44
C GLU A 78 -28.90 10.50 5.77
N LEU A 79 -28.62 10.84 4.50
CA LEU A 79 -29.42 11.80 3.73
C LEU A 79 -30.88 11.33 3.58
N SER A 80 -31.09 10.05 3.28
CA SER A 80 -32.42 9.44 3.15
C SER A 80 -33.23 9.50 4.44
N GLU A 81 -32.60 9.24 5.60
CA GLU A 81 -33.28 9.35 6.89
C GLU A 81 -33.62 10.81 7.25
N LEU A 82 -32.76 11.76 6.89
CA LEU A 82 -32.97 13.18 7.10
C LEU A 82 -34.14 13.70 6.24
N GLU A 83 -34.25 13.27 4.98
CA GLU A 83 -35.38 13.59 4.11
C GLU A 83 -36.71 13.07 4.67
N LYS A 84 -36.75 11.83 5.17
CA LYS A 84 -37.95 11.27 5.80
C LYS A 84 -38.39 12.08 7.03
N LEU A 85 -37.44 12.56 7.83
CA LEU A 85 -37.73 13.36 9.02
C LEU A 85 -38.30 14.75 8.69
N MET A 86 -37.92 15.34 7.54
CA MET A 86 -38.41 16.65 7.10
C MET A 86 -39.79 16.61 6.42
N LEU A 87 -40.22 15.43 5.94
CA LEU A 87 -41.53 15.21 5.32
C LEU A 87 -42.63 14.79 6.33
N HIS A 88 -42.34 14.77 7.63
CA HIS A 88 -43.31 14.50 8.72
C HIS A 88 -43.38 15.69 9.67
#